data_AF-A0A9W8JS97-F1
#
_entry.id   AF-A0A9W8JS97-F1
#
_cell.length_a   1.000
_cell.length_b   1.000
_cell.length_c   1.000
_cell.angle_alpha   90.00
_cell.angle_beta   90.00
_cell.angle_gamma   90.00
#
_symmetry.space_group_name_H-M   'P 1'
#
loop_
_entity.id
_entity.type
_entity.pdbx_description
1 polymer ?
#
loop_
_entity_poly.entity_id
_entity_poly.type
_entity_poly.pdbx_seq_one_letter_code
_entity_poly.pdbx_strand_id
1 'polypeptide(L)'
;MFVLAVYFGSVYGAFQGYARAFYAELLPPGEEARWYGLFSITDKSSSFIGPLVVGLIADVTGNIRFAFFFLVLMVWAAVPILMSVDVERGRKDAQEYEYHSAN
;
A
#
# COMPACT_ATOMS: atom_id res chain seq x y z
N MET A 1 5.13 -17.37 -20.98
CA MET A 1 4.31 -16.89 -19.85
C MET A 1 4.99 -17.11 -18.50
N PHE A 2 5.49 -18.31 -18.18
CA PHE A 2 6.10 -18.60 -16.87
C PHE A 2 7.32 -17.72 -16.52
N VAL A 3 8.22 -17.43 -17.47
CA VAL A 3 9.39 -16.56 -17.23
C VAL A 3 8.96 -15.14 -16.80
N LEU A 4 7.94 -14.58 -17.46
CA LEU A 4 7.39 -13.27 -17.09
C LEU A 4 6.70 -13.31 -15.72
N ALA A 5 6.00 -14.39 -15.41
CA ALA A 5 5.37 -14.57 -14.10
C ALA A 5 6.41 -14.67 -12.98
N VAL A 6 7.52 -15.39 -13.20
CA VAL A 6 8.65 -15.46 -12.25
C VAL A 6 9.26 -14.08 -12.07
N TYR A 7 9.60 -13.39 -13.17
CA TYR A 7 10.16 -12.04 -13.11
C TYR A 7 9.25 -11.07 -12.35
N PHE A 8 7.97 -11.01 -12.73
CA PHE A 8 6.99 -10.14 -12.09
C PHE A 8 6.80 -10.49 -10.61
N GLY A 9 6.66 -11.77 -10.28
CA GLY A 9 6.50 -12.23 -8.90
C GLY A 9 7.70 -11.90 -8.02
N SER A 10 8.93 -12.06 -8.52
CA SER A 10 10.14 -11.69 -7.79
C SER A 10 10.21 -10.20 -7.50
N VAL A 11 9.94 -9.35 -8.49
CA VAL A 11 9.95 -7.88 -8.32
C VAL A 11 8.82 -7.43 -7.40
N TYR A 12 7.61 -7.96 -7.60
CA TYR A 12 6.44 -7.62 -6.79
C TYR A 12 6.61 -8.05 -5.33
N GLY A 13 7.19 -9.22 -5.08
CA GLY A 13 7.51 -9.69 -3.74
C GLY A 13 8.55 -8.81 -3.04
N ALA A 14 9.61 -8.41 -3.76
CA ALA A 14 10.61 -7.48 -3.22
C ALA A 14 10.00 -6.11 -2.88
N PHE A 15 9.14 -5.58 -3.76
CA PHE A 15 8.43 -4.32 -3.53
C PHE A 15 7.48 -4.40 -2.32
N GLN A 16 6.70 -5.48 -2.20
CA GLN A 16 5.78 -5.67 -1.08
C GLN A 16 6.54 -5.81 0.26
N GLY A 17 7.68 -6.50 0.26
CA GLY A 17 8.56 -6.59 1.44
C GLY A 17 9.15 -5.24 1.84
N TYR A 18 9.63 -4.47 0.86
CA TYR A 18 10.16 -3.13 1.09
C TYR A 18 9.11 -2.18 1.69
N ALA A 19 7.88 -2.18 1.15
CA ALA A 19 6.79 -1.33 1.66
C ALA A 19 6.47 -1.61 3.15
N ARG A 20 6.50 -2.88 3.56
CA ARG A 20 6.27 -3.27 4.96
C ARG A 20 7.41 -2.88 5.88
N ALA A 21 8.65 -3.07 5.45
CA ALA A 21 9.83 -2.64 6.22
C ALA A 21 9.87 -1.12 6.37
N PHE A 22 9.60 -0.39 5.28
CA PHE A 22 9.48 1.06 5.28
C PHE A 22 8.40 1.56 6.25
N TYR A 23 7.22 0.95 6.22
CA TYR A 23 6.14 1.31 7.14
C TYR A 23 6.50 1.02 8.60
N ALA A 24 7.20 -0.08 8.88
CA ALA A 24 7.62 -0.45 10.23
C ALA A 24 8.58 0.57 10.88
N GLU A 25 9.44 1.23 10.10
CA GLU A 25 10.33 2.28 10.61
C GLU A 25 9.60 3.55 11.05
N LEU A 26 8.35 3.75 10.60
CA LEU A 26 7.49 4.89 10.91
C LEU A 26 6.53 4.61 12.07
N LEU A 27 6.59 3.42 12.68
CA LEU A 27 5.71 3.03 13.77
C LEU A 27 6.24 3.52 15.12
N PRO A 28 5.38 4.09 15.99
CA PRO A 28 5.79 4.47 17.33
C PRO A 28 6.03 3.21 18.20
N PRO A 29 7.09 3.21 19.03
CA PRO A 29 7.42 2.08 19.89
C PRO A 29 6.32 1.88 20.95
N GLY A 30 5.88 0.64 21.14
CA GLY A 30 4.84 0.28 22.12
C GLY A 30 3.41 0.24 21.57
N GLU A 31 3.14 0.85 20.40
CA GLU A 31 1.84 0.78 19.71
C GLU A 31 1.92 0.15 18.31
N GLU A 32 3.04 -0.47 17.97
CA GLU A 32 3.29 -1.11 16.67
C GLU A 32 2.14 -2.04 16.24
N ALA A 33 1.62 -2.85 17.16
CA ALA A 33 0.53 -3.79 16.88
C ALA A 33 -0.78 -3.10 16.44
N ARG A 34 -1.08 -1.91 16.99
CA ARG A 34 -2.29 -1.15 16.67
C ARG A 34 -2.21 -0.57 15.26
N TRP A 35 -1.10 0.10 14.97
CA TRP A 35 -0.86 0.74 13.68
C TRP A 35 -0.64 -0.29 12.56
N TYR A 36 0.10 -1.36 12.84
CA TYR A 36 0.26 -2.47 11.91
C TYR A 36 -1.07 -3.22 11.67
N GLY A 37 -1.94 -3.30 12.68
CA GLY A 37 -3.31 -3.80 12.54
C GLY A 37 -4.13 -2.97 11.54
N LEU A 38 -4.07 -1.65 11.63
CA LEU A 38 -4.73 -0.75 10.68
C LEU A 38 -4.16 -0.91 9.27
N PHE A 39 -2.83 -0.97 9.12
CA PHE A 39 -2.16 -1.22 7.85
C PHE A 39 -2.61 -2.54 7.22
N SER A 40 -2.66 -3.62 8.00
CA SER A 40 -3.08 -4.94 7.52
C SER A 40 -4.55 -4.97 7.08
N ILE A 41 -5.45 -4.23 7.75
CA ILE A 41 -6.85 -4.13 7.32
C ILE A 41 -6.94 -3.39 5.99
N THR A 42 -6.19 -2.31 5.81
CA THR A 42 -6.14 -1.56 4.55
C THR A 42 -5.60 -2.42 3.41
N ASP A 43 -4.48 -3.11 3.60
CA ASP A 43 -3.85 -4.02 2.61
C ASP A 43 -4.80 -5.16 2.21
N LYS A 44 -5.52 -5.73 3.18
CA LYS A 44 -6.50 -6.78 2.89
C LYS A 44 -7.74 -6.23 2.19
N SER A 45 -8.10 -4.98 2.47
CA SER A 45 -9.27 -4.35 1.86
C SER A 45 -9.07 -4.05 0.38
N SER A 46 -7.86 -3.67 -0.04
CA SER A 46 -7.58 -3.49 -1.47
C SER A 46 -7.76 -4.76 -2.29
N SER A 47 -7.64 -5.94 -1.67
CA SER A 47 -7.80 -7.24 -2.36
C SER A 47 -9.24 -7.52 -2.81
N PHE A 48 -10.25 -6.89 -2.22
CA PHE A 48 -11.65 -6.99 -2.69
C PHE A 48 -12.11 -5.76 -3.46
N ILE A 49 -11.65 -4.55 -3.08
CA ILE A 49 -12.04 -3.30 -3.76
C ILE A 49 -11.48 -3.25 -5.18
N GLY A 50 -10.21 -3.64 -5.37
CA GLY A 50 -9.56 -3.61 -6.68
C GLY A 50 -10.30 -4.43 -7.73
N PRO A 51 -10.55 -5.74 -7.49
CA PRO A 51 -11.32 -6.58 -8.40
C PRO A 51 -12.75 -6.09 -8.63
N LEU A 52 -13.40 -5.54 -7.60
CA LEU A 52 -14.76 -4.99 -7.73
C LEU A 52 -14.79 -3.83 -8.72
N VAL A 53 -13.88 -2.85 -8.58
CA VAL A 53 -13.80 -1.70 -9.48
C VAL A 53 -13.42 -2.12 -10.90
N VAL A 54 -12.43 -3.02 -11.03
CA VAL A 54 -12.04 -3.57 -12.33
C VAL A 54 -13.19 -4.31 -13.01
N GLY A 55 -13.95 -5.11 -12.24
CA GLY A 55 -15.14 -5.81 -12.72
C GLY A 55 -16.22 -4.85 -13.18
N LEU A 56 -16.50 -3.79 -12.41
CA LEU A 56 -17.47 -2.76 -12.78
C LEU A 56 -17.07 -2.01 -14.05
N ILE A 57 -15.79 -1.66 -14.21
CA ILE A 57 -15.27 -1.02 -15.43
C ILE A 57 -15.44 -1.95 -16.63
N ALA A 58 -15.14 -3.24 -16.46
CA ALA A 58 -15.28 -4.23 -17.52
C ALA A 58 -16.74 -4.44 -17.93
N ASP A 59 -17.67 -4.45 -16.97
CA ASP A 59 -19.11 -4.63 -17.19
C ASP A 59 -19.72 -3.41 -17.91
N VAL A 60 -19.43 -2.19 -17.43
CA VAL A 60 -19.95 -0.95 -18.03
C VAL A 60 -19.38 -0.70 -19.43
N THR A 61 -18.09 -0.97 -19.64
CA THR A 61 -17.42 -0.66 -20.92
C THR A 61 -17.51 -1.81 -21.93
N GLY A 62 -17.90 -3.02 -21.48
CA GLY A 62 -17.85 -4.24 -22.27
C GLY A 62 -16.43 -4.67 -22.70
N ASN A 63 -15.38 -4.02 -22.18
CA ASN A 63 -14.00 -4.24 -22.58
C ASN A 63 -13.03 -4.08 -21.41
N ILE A 64 -12.39 -5.18 -21.03
CA ILE A 64 -11.43 -5.25 -19.91
C ILE A 64 -10.20 -4.36 -20.10
N ARG A 65 -9.88 -3.94 -21.33
CA ARG A 65 -8.72 -3.10 -21.60
C ARG A 65 -8.79 -1.75 -20.89
N PHE A 66 -9.99 -1.24 -20.64
CA PHE A 66 -10.18 0.00 -19.89
C PHE A 66 -9.79 -0.11 -18.42
N ALA A 67 -9.78 -1.33 -17.84
CA ALA A 67 -9.28 -1.54 -16.49
C ALA A 67 -7.77 -1.26 -16.37
N PHE A 68 -6.99 -1.44 -17.43
CA PHE A 68 -5.56 -1.10 -17.42
C PHE A 68 -5.33 0.40 -17.25
N PHE A 69 -6.18 1.26 -17.84
CA PHE A 69 -6.10 2.70 -17.62
C PHE A 69 -6.34 3.07 -16.16
N PHE A 70 -7.29 2.41 -15.50
CA PHE A 70 -7.53 2.59 -14.06
C PHE A 70 -6.33 2.15 -13.21
N LEU A 71 -5.72 1.00 -13.53
CA LEU A 71 -4.53 0.53 -12.82
C LEU A 71 -3.34 1.49 -12.99
N VAL A 72 -3.10 1.98 -14.21
CA VAL A 72 -2.07 2.96 -14.49
C VAL A 72 -2.33 4.25 -13.72
N LEU A 73 -3.57 4.73 -13.70
CA LEU A 73 -3.96 5.92 -12.93
C LEU A 73 -3.71 5.73 -11.43
N MET A 74 -4.05 4.58 -10.85
CA MET A 74 -3.80 4.28 -9.44
C MET A 74 -2.30 4.30 -9.10
N VAL A 75 -1.45 3.71 -9.95
CA VAL A 75 0.01 3.73 -9.75
C VAL A 75 0.54 5.16 -9.84
N TRP A 76 0.12 5.91 -10.86
CA TRP A 76 0.55 7.31 -11.02
C TRP A 76 0.06 8.22 -9.91
N ALA A 77 -1.11 7.94 -9.31
CA ALA A 77 -1.60 8.67 -8.16
C ALA A 77 -0.79 8.36 -6.88
N ALA A 78 -0.30 7.13 -6.72
CA ALA A 78 0.48 6.72 -5.55
C ALA A 78 1.89 7.34 -5.52
N VAL A 79 2.53 7.52 -6.68
CA VAL A 79 3.90 8.08 -6.80
C VAL A 79 4.07 9.46 -6.16
N PRO A 80 3.27 10.50 -6.47
CA PRO A 80 3.42 11.83 -5.86
C PRO A 80 3.11 11.82 -4.37
N ILE A 81 2.20 10.96 -3.91
CA ILE A 81 1.89 10.78 -2.49
C ILE A 81 3.13 10.26 -1.77
N LEU A 82 3.78 9.22 -2.29
CA LEU A 82 5.00 8.67 -1.69
C LEU A 82 6.17 9.67 -1.70
N MET A 83 6.31 10.46 -2.76
CA MET A 83 7.35 11.50 -2.82
C MET A 83 7.14 12.64 -1.81
N SER A 84 5.90 12.86 -1.34
CA SER A 84 5.60 13.89 -0.34
C SER A 84 5.92 13.47 1.10
N VAL A 85 6.23 12.19 1.33
CA VAL A 85 6.51 11.65 2.66
C VAL A 85 7.99 11.85 3.02
N ASP A 86 8.23 12.63 4.07
CA ASP A 86 9.55 12.79 4.68
C ASP A 86 9.76 11.71 5.75
N VAL A 87 10.61 10.74 5.41
CA VAL A 87 10.90 9.56 6.25
C VAL A 87 11.62 9.95 7.53
N GLU A 88 12.53 10.93 7.45
CA GLU A 88 13.35 11.33 8.58
C GLU A 88 12.50 12.05 9.64
N ARG A 89 11.55 12.87 9.19
CA ARG A 89 10.55 13.48 10.07
C ARG A 89 9.62 12.43 10.66
N GLY A 90 9.07 11.52 9.84
CA GLY A 90 8.16 10.49 10.33
C GLY A 90 8.80 9.57 11.38
N ARG A 91 10.10 9.26 11.24
CA ARG A 91 10.84 8.48 12.24
C ARG A 91 11.06 9.25 13.55
N LYS A 92 11.34 10.55 13.48
CA LYS A 92 11.46 11.40 14.69
C LYS A 92 10.13 11.54 15.39
N ASP A 93 9.06 11.81 14.65
CA ASP A 93 7.71 11.93 15.19
C ASP A 93 7.26 10.61 15.84
N ALA A 94 7.62 9.46 15.27
CA ALA A 94 7.36 8.15 15.87
C ALA A 94 8.13 7.91 17.17
N GLN A 95 9.36 8.43 17.30
CA GLN A 95 10.17 8.32 18.52
C GLN A 95 9.75 9.31 19.61
N GLU A 96 9.33 10.51 19.22
CA GLU A 96 8.83 11.56 20.12
C GLU A 96 7.36 11.36 20.49
N TYR A 97 6.68 10.36 19.90
CA TYR A 97 5.29 10.04 20.19
C TYR A 97 5.15 9.53 21.64
N GLU A 98 4.83 10.44 22.55
CA GLU A 98 4.52 10.12 23.92
C GLU A 98 3.03 9.77 24.03
N TYR A 99 2.75 8.48 24.28
CA TYR A 99 1.38 8.03 24.48
C TYR A 99 0.83 8.65 25.77
N HIS A 100 0.00 9.68 25.62
CA HIS A 100 -0.89 10.15 26.68
C HIS A 100 -1.93 9.06 26.92
N SER A 101 -1.56 8.05 27.71
CA SER A 101 -2.51 7.14 28.32
C SER A 101 -3.38 7.99 29.24
N ALA A 102 -4.53 8.42 28.72
CA ALA A 102 -5.60 8.99 29.52
C ALA A 102 -5.86 8.01 30.68
N ASN A 103 -5.64 8.53 31.88
CA ASN A 103 -6.02 7.95 33.17
C ASN A 103 -7.50 7.57 33.20
#